data_AF-A0A940ZPY7-F1
#
_entry.id   AF-A0A940ZPY7-F1
#
_cell.length_a   1.000
_cell.length_b   1.000
_cell.length_c   1.000
_cell.angle_alpha   90.00
_cell.angle_beta   90.00
_cell.angle_gamma   90.00
#
_symmetry.space_group_name_H-M   'P 1'
#
loop_
_entity.id
_entity.type
_entity.pdbx_description
1 polymer ?
#
loop_
_entity_poly.entity_id
_entity_poly.type
_entity_poly.pdbx_seq_one_letter_code
_entity_poly.pdbx_strand_id
1 'polypeptide(L)'
;MKAISVFDESYITKVIYSMSYLLNYESYVGCVSELLKSQTVQSMRRHHHHCDISCYEHSVFVSYVAFRMARRLKCDYQAAARGGLLHDLYLYDPDDKSAHPGYQCFDHPVAAWKNAKELCDDLTPKEENIILSHMWPMARHRPHSREAVLVSLADKFCATVELLHLFHVMRRRDHLPAVVKAISFA
;
A
#
# COMPACT_ATOMS: atom_id res chain seq x y z
N MET A 1 40.25 -36.51 8.79
CA MET A 1 39.73 -35.12 8.72
C MET A 1 39.16 -34.89 7.33
N LYS A 2 37.82 -34.86 7.18
CA LYS A 2 37.17 -34.47 5.92
C LYS A 2 36.70 -33.03 6.05
N ALA A 3 37.07 -32.22 5.07
CA ALA A 3 36.79 -30.79 5.01
C ALA A 3 35.28 -30.52 5.11
N ILE A 4 34.94 -29.54 5.93
CA ILE A 4 33.64 -28.89 5.98
C ILE A 4 33.56 -28.01 4.73
N SER A 5 32.95 -28.50 3.65
CA SER A 5 32.42 -27.64 2.60
C SER A 5 31.40 -28.43 1.79
N VAL A 6 30.14 -28.00 1.85
CA VAL A 6 29.30 -27.58 0.70
C VAL A 6 27.97 -27.15 1.33
N PHE A 7 27.86 -25.89 1.75
CA PHE A 7 26.54 -25.26 1.70
C PHE A 7 26.33 -24.89 0.23
N ASP A 8 25.41 -25.59 -0.43
CA ASP A 8 25.04 -25.35 -1.83
C ASP A 8 24.67 -23.87 -2.02
N GLU A 9 25.20 -23.23 -3.08
CA GLU A 9 24.84 -21.84 -3.42
C GLU A 9 23.33 -21.65 -3.57
N SER A 10 22.61 -22.70 -3.99
CA SER A 10 21.15 -22.68 -4.05
C SER A 10 20.50 -22.57 -2.67
N TYR A 11 21.08 -23.21 -1.65
CA TYR A 11 20.65 -23.11 -0.26
C TYR A 11 20.96 -21.73 0.32
N ILE A 12 22.18 -21.22 0.09
CA ILE A 12 22.58 -19.88 0.55
C ILE A 12 21.68 -18.81 -0.08
N THR A 13 21.39 -18.90 -1.38
CA THR A 13 20.50 -17.96 -2.07
C THR A 13 19.07 -18.02 -1.52
N LYS A 14 18.54 -19.23 -1.25
CA LYS A 14 17.22 -19.39 -0.61
C LYS A 14 17.19 -18.80 0.80
N VAL A 15 18.25 -19.01 1.59
CA VAL A 15 18.38 -18.44 2.95
C VAL A 15 18.46 -16.91 2.88
N ILE A 16 19.30 -16.34 2.00
CA ILE A 16 19.41 -14.89 1.82
C ILE A 16 18.08 -14.29 1.33
N TYR A 17 17.41 -14.94 0.38
CA TYR A 17 16.10 -14.52 -0.10
C TYR A 17 15.05 -14.54 1.02
N SER A 18 15.01 -15.62 1.82
CA SER A 18 14.12 -15.75 2.97
C SER A 18 14.40 -14.69 4.04
N MET A 19 15.68 -14.45 4.37
CA MET A 19 16.07 -13.42 5.32
C MET A 19 15.74 -12.02 4.81
N SER A 20 16.00 -11.74 3.53
CA SER A 20 15.64 -10.47 2.88
C SER A 20 14.13 -10.27 2.88
N TYR A 21 13.37 -11.33 2.63
CA TYR A 21 11.92 -11.33 2.69
C TYR A 21 11.41 -11.01 4.10
N LEU A 22 11.90 -11.72 5.12
CA LEU A 22 11.52 -11.49 6.53
C LEU A 22 11.87 -10.07 6.97
N LEU A 23 13.06 -9.58 6.64
CA LEU A 23 13.46 -8.20 6.95
C LEU A 23 12.56 -7.18 6.25
N ASN A 24 12.14 -7.44 5.01
CA ASN A 24 11.19 -6.58 4.31
C ASN A 24 9.81 -6.59 4.96
N TYR A 25 9.35 -7.76 5.39
CA TYR A 25 8.09 -7.92 6.09
C TYR A 25 8.08 -7.17 7.43
N GLU A 26 9.05 -7.44 8.30
CA GLU A 26 9.15 -6.80 9.63
C GLU A 26 9.28 -5.29 9.52
N SER A 27 10.12 -4.80 8.59
CA SER A 27 10.24 -3.37 8.35
C SER A 27 8.93 -2.75 7.85
N TYR A 28 8.19 -3.43 6.97
CA TYR A 28 6.90 -2.93 6.50
C TYR A 28 5.88 -2.87 7.64
N VAL A 29 5.72 -3.97 8.39
CA VAL A 29 4.81 -4.04 9.54
C VAL A 29 5.18 -2.99 10.59
N GLY A 30 6.47 -2.77 10.83
CA GLY A 30 6.94 -1.69 11.71
C GLY A 30 6.52 -0.29 11.27
N CYS A 31 6.26 -0.06 9.97
CA CYS A 31 5.79 1.25 9.47
C CYS A 31 4.27 1.45 9.66
N VAL A 32 3.48 0.38 9.53
CA VAL A 32 2.01 0.50 9.36
C VAL A 32 1.18 -0.27 10.37
N SER A 33 1.77 -1.06 11.26
CA SER A 33 1.04 -1.96 12.18
C SER A 33 -0.03 -1.25 13.01
N GLU A 34 0.27 -0.08 13.55
CA GLU A 34 -0.70 0.70 14.33
C GLU A 34 -1.84 1.24 13.47
N LEU A 35 -1.54 1.71 12.26
CA LEU A 35 -2.56 2.14 11.30
C LEU A 35 -3.47 0.98 10.89
N LEU A 36 -2.89 -0.20 10.62
CA LEU A 36 -3.65 -1.40 10.25
C LEU A 36 -4.60 -1.87 11.35
N LYS A 37 -4.29 -1.62 12.62
CA LYS A 37 -5.18 -1.94 13.76
C LYS A 37 -6.28 -0.91 13.98
N SER A 38 -6.15 0.30 13.41
CA SER A 38 -7.14 1.36 13.62
C SER A 38 -8.48 1.00 12.98
N GLN A 39 -9.57 1.32 13.68
CA GLN A 39 -10.93 1.08 13.18
C GLN A 39 -11.20 1.86 11.89
N THR A 40 -10.62 3.06 11.77
CA THR A 40 -10.74 3.94 10.61
C THR A 40 -10.14 3.31 9.35
N VAL A 41 -8.92 2.75 9.43
CA VAL A 41 -8.33 2.03 8.30
C VAL A 41 -9.09 0.73 8.02
N GLN A 42 -9.54 0.03 9.07
CA GLN A 42 -10.29 -1.21 8.93
C GLN A 42 -11.64 -1.01 8.22
N SER A 43 -12.29 0.14 8.40
CA SER A 43 -13.60 0.45 7.81
C SER A 43 -13.57 0.57 6.28
N MET A 44 -12.38 0.78 5.67
CA MET A 44 -12.21 0.75 4.21
C MET A 44 -12.65 -0.59 3.58
N ARG A 45 -12.74 -1.69 4.35
CA ARG A 45 -13.27 -2.98 3.87
C ARG A 45 -14.71 -2.91 3.38
N ARG A 46 -15.48 -1.92 3.83
CA ARG A 46 -16.89 -1.75 3.48
C ARG A 46 -17.10 -1.10 2.11
N HIS A 47 -16.05 -0.49 1.56
CA HIS A 47 -16.10 0.21 0.30
C HIS A 47 -15.45 -0.65 -0.78
N HIS A 48 -16.23 -0.98 -1.83
CA HIS A 48 -15.71 -1.72 -2.97
C HIS A 48 -14.80 -0.83 -3.82
N HIS A 49 -13.70 -1.40 -4.29
CA HIS A 49 -12.68 -0.73 -5.08
C HIS A 49 -12.21 -1.73 -6.15
N HIS A 50 -12.45 -1.44 -7.43
CA HIS A 50 -12.13 -2.32 -8.58
C HIS A 50 -12.65 -3.78 -8.47
N CYS A 51 -13.71 -4.09 -9.22
CA CYS A 51 -14.33 -5.42 -9.25
C CYS A 51 -14.74 -5.90 -7.85
N ASP A 52 -14.14 -6.99 -7.36
CA ASP A 52 -14.49 -7.67 -6.09
C ASP A 52 -13.51 -7.34 -4.95
N ILE A 53 -12.64 -6.35 -5.11
CA ILE A 53 -11.61 -6.00 -4.12
C ILE A 53 -12.14 -4.87 -3.23
N SER A 54 -11.79 -4.89 -1.95
CA SER A 54 -12.11 -3.78 -1.06
C SER A 54 -11.07 -2.66 -1.16
N CYS A 55 -11.48 -1.42 -0.89
CA CYS A 55 -10.59 -0.26 -0.79
C CYS A 55 -9.42 -0.52 0.18
N TYR A 56 -9.70 -1.29 1.24
CA TYR A 56 -8.68 -1.73 2.17
C TYR A 56 -7.63 -2.66 1.54
N GLU A 57 -8.05 -3.72 0.84
CA GLU A 57 -7.13 -4.67 0.21
C GLU A 57 -6.25 -3.98 -0.84
N HIS A 58 -6.87 -3.11 -1.65
CA HIS A 58 -6.16 -2.25 -2.62
C HIS A 58 -5.09 -1.39 -1.91
N SER A 59 -5.50 -0.64 -0.88
CA SER A 59 -4.60 0.25 -0.14
C SER A 59 -3.42 -0.48 0.52
N VAL A 60 -3.67 -1.66 1.09
CA VAL A 60 -2.59 -2.49 1.67
C VAL A 60 -1.63 -2.96 0.59
N PHE A 61 -2.13 -3.35 -0.59
CA PHE A 61 -1.29 -3.82 -1.67
C PHE A 61 -0.43 -2.69 -2.25
N VAL A 62 -1.03 -1.52 -2.52
CA VAL A 62 -0.33 -0.29 -2.94
C VAL A 62 0.74 0.11 -1.94
N SER A 63 0.39 0.15 -0.65
CA SER A 63 1.30 0.45 0.46
C SER A 63 2.53 -0.46 0.44
N TYR A 64 2.35 -1.77 0.30
CA TYR A 64 3.44 -2.73 0.27
C TYR A 64 4.33 -2.58 -0.98
N VAL A 65 3.72 -2.41 -2.16
CA VAL A 65 4.46 -2.23 -3.42
C VAL A 65 5.28 -0.94 -3.38
N ALA A 66 4.69 0.18 -2.94
CA ALA A 66 5.36 1.47 -2.81
C ALA A 66 6.51 1.40 -1.79
N PHE A 67 6.32 0.75 -0.64
CA PHE A 67 7.37 0.49 0.34
C PHE A 67 8.56 -0.26 -0.26
N ARG A 68 8.30 -1.33 -1.02
CA ARG A 68 9.34 -2.15 -1.66
C ARG A 68 10.12 -1.34 -2.69
N MET A 69 9.42 -0.53 -3.50
CA MET A 69 10.03 0.38 -4.47
C MET A 69 10.90 1.41 -3.75
N ALA A 70 10.38 2.06 -2.70
CA ALA A 70 11.09 3.07 -1.93
C ALA A 70 12.36 2.50 -1.27
N ARG A 71 12.30 1.32 -0.65
CA ARG A 71 13.50 0.65 -0.09
C ARG A 71 14.54 0.36 -1.15
N ARG A 72 14.14 -0.14 -2.32
CA ARG A 72 15.07 -0.45 -3.41
C ARG A 72 15.73 0.79 -3.99
N LEU A 73 15.00 1.91 -3.99
CA LEU A 73 15.46 3.20 -4.51
C LEU A 73 16.11 4.10 -3.44
N LYS A 74 16.29 3.59 -2.22
CA LYS A 74 16.83 4.30 -1.05
C LYS A 74 16.09 5.61 -0.76
N CYS A 75 14.77 5.57 -0.90
CA CYS A 75 13.84 6.63 -0.54
C CYS A 75 13.33 6.44 0.90
N ASP A 76 12.52 7.39 1.37
CA ASP A 76 11.78 7.29 2.63
C ASP A 76 10.67 6.25 2.51
N TYR A 77 11.01 5.01 2.83
CA TYR A 77 10.08 3.88 2.75
C TYR A 77 8.98 3.93 3.82
N GLN A 78 9.19 4.66 4.92
CA GLN A 78 8.17 4.80 5.96
C GLN A 78 7.03 5.68 5.46
N ALA A 79 7.37 6.85 4.90
CA ALA A 79 6.38 7.73 4.27
C ALA A 79 5.66 7.06 3.10
N ALA A 80 6.39 6.30 2.26
CA ALA A 80 5.77 5.55 1.16
C ALA A 80 4.79 4.47 1.66
N ALA A 81 5.13 3.75 2.73
CA ALA A 81 4.27 2.73 3.31
C ALA A 81 3.01 3.34 3.93
N ARG A 82 3.17 4.34 4.81
CA ARG A 82 2.07 5.00 5.52
C ARG A 82 1.18 5.78 4.56
N GLY A 83 1.75 6.65 3.73
CA GLY A 83 1.02 7.40 2.72
C GLY A 83 0.33 6.49 1.70
N GLY A 84 0.97 5.40 1.28
CA GLY A 84 0.34 4.40 0.41
C GLY A 84 -0.81 3.63 1.07
N LEU A 85 -0.82 3.46 2.40
CA LEU A 85 -1.95 2.83 3.10
C LEU A 85 -3.14 3.78 3.25
N LEU A 86 -2.88 5.09 3.35
CA LEU A 86 -3.87 6.12 3.65
C LEU A 86 -4.41 6.83 2.40
N HIS A 87 -3.85 6.57 1.22
CA HIS A 87 -4.13 7.35 0.01
C HIS A 87 -5.63 7.35 -0.38
N ASP A 88 -6.30 6.23 -0.13
CA ASP A 88 -7.73 6.01 -0.43
C ASP A 88 -8.63 6.02 0.81
N LEU A 89 -8.21 6.63 1.91
CA LEU A 89 -8.99 6.70 3.16
C LEU A 89 -10.19 7.67 3.06
N TYR A 90 -10.99 7.63 2.00
CA TYR A 90 -12.07 8.60 1.75
C TYR A 90 -13.37 8.32 2.52
N LEU A 91 -13.64 7.06 2.88
CA LEU A 91 -14.70 6.61 3.81
C LEU A 91 -16.14 7.01 3.44
N TYR A 92 -16.46 7.07 2.16
CA TYR A 92 -17.82 7.27 1.65
C TYR A 92 -18.12 6.32 0.49
N ASP A 93 -19.34 6.27 -0.01
CA ASP A 93 -19.67 5.48 -1.21
C ASP A 93 -19.37 6.30 -2.49
N PRO A 94 -18.46 5.86 -3.39
CA PRO A 94 -18.19 6.55 -4.65
C PRO A 94 -19.41 6.70 -5.59
N ASP A 95 -20.45 5.91 -5.38
CA ASP A 95 -21.70 6.02 -6.14
C ASP A 95 -22.68 7.04 -5.52
N ASP A 96 -22.50 7.43 -4.25
CA ASP A 96 -23.31 8.43 -3.57
C ASP A 96 -22.85 9.87 -3.88
N LYS A 97 -23.48 10.48 -4.90
CA LYS A 97 -23.22 11.86 -5.32
C LYS A 97 -23.58 12.93 -4.27
N SER A 98 -24.31 12.57 -3.21
CA SER A 98 -24.56 13.50 -2.10
C SER A 98 -23.36 13.61 -1.15
N ALA A 99 -22.56 12.55 -1.04
CA ALA A 99 -21.34 12.51 -0.23
C ALA A 99 -20.13 13.18 -0.92
N HIS A 100 -20.08 13.14 -2.26
CA HIS A 100 -19.09 13.84 -3.08
C HIS A 100 -19.76 14.48 -4.31
N PRO A 101 -20.05 15.80 -4.26
CA PRO A 101 -20.74 16.47 -5.36
C PRO A 101 -19.84 16.75 -6.58
N GLY A 102 -18.51 16.65 -6.43
CA GLY A 102 -17.55 16.83 -7.51
C GLY A 102 -17.25 15.55 -8.27
N TYR A 103 -16.10 15.51 -8.94
CA TYR A 103 -15.62 14.27 -9.54
C TYR A 103 -14.81 13.49 -8.51
N GLN A 104 -15.07 12.19 -8.42
CA GLN A 104 -14.37 11.26 -7.54
C GLN A 104 -12.86 11.51 -7.54
N CYS A 105 -12.23 11.61 -8.70
CA CYS A 105 -10.78 11.79 -8.86
C CYS A 105 -10.21 13.08 -8.23
N PHE A 106 -11.02 14.09 -7.93
CA PHE A 106 -10.61 15.29 -7.21
C PHE A 106 -11.02 15.26 -5.74
N ASP A 107 -12.16 14.66 -5.43
CA ASP A 107 -12.76 14.73 -4.10
C ASP A 107 -12.17 13.68 -3.15
N HIS A 108 -11.92 12.46 -3.60
CA HIS A 108 -11.40 11.41 -2.71
C HIS A 108 -9.98 11.69 -2.18
N PRO A 109 -9.01 12.27 -2.93
CA PRO A 109 -7.71 12.58 -2.35
C PRO A 109 -7.81 13.59 -1.21
N VAL A 110 -8.74 14.55 -1.31
CA VAL A 110 -9.00 15.56 -0.27
C VAL A 110 -9.70 14.94 0.94
N ALA A 111 -10.69 14.07 0.71
CA ALA A 111 -11.35 13.34 1.78
C ALA A 111 -10.40 12.40 2.52
N ALA A 112 -9.60 11.64 1.79
CA ALA A 112 -8.56 10.76 2.33
C ALA A 112 -7.56 11.52 3.18
N TRP A 113 -7.09 12.68 2.70
CA TRP A 113 -6.20 13.53 3.48
C TRP A 113 -6.83 14.04 4.78
N LYS A 114 -8.10 14.47 4.76
CA LYS A 114 -8.81 14.93 5.96
C LYS A 114 -8.93 13.80 7.00
N ASN A 115 -9.36 12.62 6.57
CA ASN A 115 -9.50 11.45 7.44
C ASN A 115 -8.14 10.98 7.97
N ALA A 116 -7.10 11.00 7.14
CA ALA A 116 -5.74 10.67 7.57
C ALA A 116 -5.22 11.65 8.62
N LYS A 117 -5.52 12.94 8.47
CA LYS A 117 -5.12 13.99 9.41
C LYS A 117 -5.87 13.91 10.75
N GLU A 118 -7.12 13.48 10.72
CA GLU A 118 -7.87 13.19 11.95
C GLU A 118 -7.38 11.91 12.65
N LEU A 119 -6.96 10.90 11.87
CA LEU A 119 -6.45 9.65 12.40
C LEU A 119 -5.03 9.77 12.98
N CYS A 120 -4.17 10.59 12.35
CA CYS A 120 -2.74 10.66 12.64
C CYS A 120 -2.33 12.09 13.03
N ASP A 121 -2.10 12.32 14.33
CA ASP A 121 -1.55 13.60 14.82
C ASP A 121 -0.13 13.88 14.29
N ASP A 122 0.60 12.84 13.87
CA ASP A 122 1.97 12.87 13.38
C ASP A 122 2.08 12.85 11.85
N LEU A 123 0.99 13.08 11.11
CA LEU A 123 0.99 13.05 9.64
C LEU A 123 1.96 14.09 9.06
N THR A 124 2.96 13.60 8.34
CA THR A 124 4.03 14.45 7.82
C THR A 124 3.61 15.17 6.53
N PRO A 125 4.18 16.35 6.19
CA PRO A 125 3.90 17.02 4.92
C PRO A 125 4.17 16.17 3.67
N LYS A 126 5.10 15.20 3.77
CA LYS A 126 5.40 14.25 2.69
C LYS A 126 4.26 13.26 2.51
N GLU A 127 3.73 12.70 3.60
CA GLU A 127 2.56 11.83 3.58
C GLU A 127 1.30 12.57 3.11
N GLU A 128 1.10 13.82 3.55
CA GLU A 128 0.04 14.67 3.03
C GLU A 128 0.14 14.83 1.51
N ASN A 129 1.35 15.08 0.98
CA ASN A 129 1.56 15.16 -0.47
C ASN A 129 1.31 13.84 -1.18
N ILE A 130 1.73 12.71 -0.62
CA ILE A 130 1.42 11.38 -1.16
C ILE A 130 -0.09 11.21 -1.32
N ILE A 131 -0.85 11.46 -0.25
CA ILE A 131 -2.30 11.28 -0.24
C ILE A 131 -2.99 12.26 -1.18
N LEU A 132 -2.62 13.54 -1.20
CA LEU A 132 -3.29 14.52 -2.04
C LEU A 132 -3.01 14.35 -3.54
N SER A 133 -1.85 13.78 -3.91
CA SER A 133 -1.38 13.75 -5.31
C SER A 133 -1.41 12.38 -5.99
N HIS A 134 -1.83 11.31 -5.33
CA HIS A 134 -1.77 9.96 -5.89
C HIS A 134 -2.55 9.81 -7.21
N MET A 135 -3.65 10.56 -7.38
CA MET A 135 -4.44 10.60 -8.62
C MET A 135 -3.87 11.47 -9.75
N TRP A 136 -2.70 12.09 -9.58
CA TRP A 136 -2.04 12.80 -10.68
C TRP A 136 -1.76 11.84 -11.86
N PRO A 137 -1.95 12.25 -13.13
CA PRO A 137 -2.27 13.60 -13.63
C PRO A 137 -3.76 13.94 -13.69
N MET A 138 -4.65 13.05 -13.25
CA MET A 138 -6.10 13.31 -13.26
C MET A 138 -6.50 14.31 -12.18
N ALA A 139 -5.86 14.26 -11.00
CA ALA A 139 -6.09 15.21 -9.91
C ALA A 139 -5.23 16.48 -10.00
N ARG A 140 -5.68 17.53 -9.30
CA ARG A 140 -5.06 18.87 -9.29
C ARG A 140 -3.68 18.91 -8.66
N HIS A 141 -3.46 18.14 -7.59
CA HIS A 141 -2.22 18.21 -6.81
C HIS A 141 -1.11 17.41 -7.49
N ARG A 142 0.08 18.01 -7.61
CA ARG A 142 1.25 17.36 -8.21
C ARG A 142 2.07 16.64 -7.13
N PRO A 143 2.70 15.50 -7.46
CA PRO A 143 3.64 14.86 -6.55
C PRO A 143 4.91 15.72 -6.46
N HIS A 144 5.32 16.07 -5.25
CA HIS A 144 6.49 16.90 -4.95
C HIS A 144 7.64 16.09 -4.31
N SER A 145 7.42 14.80 -4.07
CA SER A 145 8.40 13.88 -3.50
C SER A 145 8.54 12.63 -4.37
N ARG A 146 9.67 11.92 -4.25
CA ARG A 146 9.89 10.65 -4.94
C ARG A 146 8.87 9.63 -4.45
N GLU A 147 8.56 9.63 -3.16
CA GLU A 147 7.60 8.75 -2.51
C GLU A 147 6.19 8.96 -3.05
N ALA A 148 5.75 10.21 -3.27
CA ALA A 148 4.47 10.50 -3.90
C ALA A 148 4.38 9.97 -5.33
N VAL A 149 5.46 10.09 -6.11
CA VAL A 149 5.53 9.48 -7.45
C VAL A 149 5.46 7.95 -7.35
N LEU A 150 6.20 7.33 -6.41
CA LEU A 150 6.21 5.88 -6.25
C LEU A 150 4.85 5.33 -5.82
N VAL A 151 4.15 5.99 -4.90
CA VAL A 151 2.80 5.60 -4.49
C VAL A 151 1.82 5.75 -5.64
N SER A 152 1.86 6.87 -6.39
CA SER A 152 1.00 7.08 -7.55
C SER A 152 1.23 6.03 -8.67
N LEU A 153 2.46 5.56 -8.85
CA LEU A 153 2.78 4.47 -9.78
C LEU A 153 2.32 3.11 -9.25
N ALA A 154 2.50 2.86 -7.96
CA ALA A 154 2.08 1.62 -7.31
C ALA A 154 0.56 1.46 -7.35
N ASP A 155 -0.19 2.53 -7.08
CA ASP A 155 -1.64 2.63 -7.22
C ASP A 155 -2.11 2.16 -8.60
N LYS A 156 -1.66 2.83 -9.67
CA LYS A 156 -2.02 2.48 -11.06
C LYS A 156 -1.62 1.06 -11.43
N PHE A 157 -0.47 0.59 -10.97
CA PHE A 157 -0.03 -0.79 -11.19
C PHE A 157 -0.96 -1.79 -10.50
N CYS A 158 -1.29 -1.57 -9.23
CA CYS A 158 -2.18 -2.43 -8.46
C CYS A 158 -3.58 -2.45 -9.09
N ALA A 159 -4.16 -1.28 -9.36
CA ALA A 159 -5.45 -1.15 -10.05
C ALA A 159 -5.48 -1.91 -11.40
N THR A 160 -4.40 -1.85 -12.18
CA THR A 160 -4.29 -2.60 -13.45
C THR A 160 -4.25 -4.11 -13.22
N VAL A 161 -3.47 -4.59 -12.24
CA VAL A 161 -3.39 -6.02 -11.90
C VAL A 161 -4.72 -6.56 -11.39
N GLU A 162 -5.44 -5.74 -10.63
CA GLU A 162 -6.76 -6.03 -10.07
C GLU A 162 -7.82 -6.14 -11.18
N LEU A 163 -7.86 -5.17 -12.09
CA LEU A 163 -8.76 -5.16 -13.25
C LEU A 163 -8.55 -6.38 -14.17
N LEU A 164 -7.31 -6.86 -14.31
CA LEU A 164 -6.99 -8.04 -15.11
C LEU A 164 -7.31 -9.37 -14.39
N HIS A 165 -7.96 -9.33 -13.22
CA HIS A 165 -8.24 -10.47 -12.33
C HIS A 165 -7.00 -11.29 -11.92
N LEU A 166 -5.79 -10.76 -12.16
CA LEU A 166 -4.54 -11.42 -11.78
C LEU A 166 -4.35 -11.44 -10.27
N PHE A 167 -5.00 -10.53 -9.55
CA PHE A 167 -5.00 -10.51 -8.09
C PHE A 167 -5.48 -11.84 -7.50
N HIS A 168 -6.54 -12.45 -8.02
CA HIS A 168 -7.04 -13.75 -7.54
C HIS A 168 -6.05 -14.90 -7.80
N VAL A 169 -5.32 -14.84 -8.92
CA VAL A 169 -4.27 -15.82 -9.24
C VAL A 169 -3.06 -15.64 -8.32
N MET A 170 -2.69 -14.39 -8.01
CA MET A 170 -1.65 -14.08 -7.04
C MET A 170 -2.07 -14.49 -5.63
N ARG A 171 -3.35 -14.30 -5.26
CA ARG A 171 -3.96 -14.71 -3.99
C ARG A 171 -3.97 -16.22 -3.76
N ARG A 172 -4.18 -17.00 -4.82
CA ARG A 172 -4.18 -18.48 -4.75
C ARG A 172 -2.79 -19.11 -4.81
N ARG A 173 -1.77 -18.41 -5.31
CA ARG A 173 -0.39 -18.88 -5.24
C ARG A 173 0.20 -18.52 -3.87
N ASP A 174 0.90 -19.46 -3.25
CA ASP A 174 1.62 -19.28 -1.96
C ASP A 174 2.79 -18.29 -2.01
N HIS A 175 2.71 -17.26 -2.87
CA HIS A 175 3.76 -16.27 -3.13
C HIS A 175 3.32 -14.85 -2.79
N LEU A 176 2.05 -14.65 -2.38
CA LEU A 176 1.72 -13.41 -1.68
C LEU A 176 2.49 -13.36 -0.37
N PRO A 177 3.04 -12.18 0.00
CA PRO A 177 3.63 -12.02 1.30
C PRO A 177 2.62 -12.43 2.37
N ALA A 178 3.07 -13.14 3.40
CA ALA A 178 2.30 -13.48 4.60
C ALA A 178 1.51 -12.28 5.16
N VAL A 179 1.92 -11.03 4.87
CA VAL A 179 1.22 -9.80 5.23
C VAL A 179 -0.15 -9.70 4.57
N VAL A 180 -0.27 -10.01 3.28
CA VAL A 180 -1.56 -9.95 2.56
C VAL A 180 -2.49 -11.09 3.00
N LYS A 181 -1.93 -12.26 3.32
CA LYS A 181 -2.68 -13.39 3.89
C LYS A 181 -3.11 -13.15 5.34
N ALA A 182 -2.25 -12.61 6.21
CA ALA A 182 -2.56 -12.37 7.63
C ALA A 182 -3.58 -11.24 7.82
N ILE A 183 -3.60 -10.27 6.91
CA ILE A 183 -4.50 -9.12 6.93
C ILE A 183 -5.92 -9.48 6.40
N SER A 184 -6.05 -10.57 5.64
CA SER A 184 -7.34 -11.08 5.12
C SER A 184 -8.11 -12.00 6.09
N PHE A 185 -7.54 -12.35 7.26
CA PHE A 185 -8.10 -13.34 8.19
C PHE A 185 -8.10 -12.90 9.67
N ALA A 186 -8.06 -11.59 9.93
CA ALA A 186 -8.32 -11.02 11.26
C ALA A 186 -9.54 -10.10 11.22
#